data_AF-A0A7J8J9M1-F1
#
_entry.id   AF-A0A7J8J9M1-F1
#
_cell.length_a   1.000
_cell.length_b   1.000
_cell.length_c   1.000
_cell.angle_alpha   90.00
_cell.angle_beta   90.00
_cell.angle_gamma   90.00
#
_symmetry.space_group_name_H-M   'P 1'
#
loop_
_entity.id
_entity.type
_entity.pdbx_description
1 polymer ?
#
loop_
_entity_poly.entity_id
_entity_poly.type
_entity_poly.pdbx_seq_one_letter_code
_entity_poly.pdbx_strand_id
1 'polypeptide(L)'
;MPAVDKLLLEEALQDSPQTRSLLSVFEEDAGTLTDYTNQLLQAMQRVYGAQNEMCLATQQLSKQLLAYEKQNFALGKGDEEVISTLHYFSKVVDEPMMGFAHGQINFFKKGAEMFSRSMDSFLSSVADMVHSIQGELEAEADAMRASQQELLSVDESVYTPDFDVATPRSNRGLVQKAGYLNLRTKTGLVTTTWERLYFFTQGGNLMCQPRGAVDCEDRRYCFQITTPNGKSGIILQAESRKENEEWICAINNISRQIYLTDNPEAVAIKLNQTALQAVTPITSFGKKQESSCPSENPENSEMENDKIVPKATVSIPEAEELIAPGTPIQFDIVLPATEFLDQNRGSRRINPFGETEDDTFPEAEDSLLQQMFIVRFLGSMAVKTDATTEVIYEAMRQVLAARAIHNIFRMTESHLMVTSQTLRLIDPQTQVSRASFELPSVTQFAAHQENKRLVGFVVRVPESTGGESLSTYIFESNSEGEKICYAINLGKEIIEVQKDPEALAQLMLSIPLTNDGKYVLLNDQPDDSDGNPSENRGAESEA
;
A
#
# COMPACT_ATOMS: atom_id res chain seq x y z
N MET A 1 -74.73 10.94 2.99
CA MET A 1 -74.16 11.47 1.72
C MET A 1 -75.30 12.10 0.94
N PRO A 2 -75.14 13.30 0.37
CA PRO A 2 -76.13 13.83 -0.56
C PRO A 2 -76.30 12.88 -1.76
N ALA A 3 -77.45 12.95 -2.43
CA ALA A 3 -77.72 12.13 -3.60
C ALA A 3 -76.64 12.42 -4.67
N VAL A 4 -76.05 11.37 -5.22
CA VAL A 4 -75.14 11.49 -6.36
C VAL A 4 -75.98 11.87 -7.57
N ASP A 5 -75.72 13.03 -8.16
CA ASP A 5 -76.34 13.42 -9.41
C ASP A 5 -75.98 12.42 -10.51
N LYS A 6 -76.94 12.11 -11.40
CA LYS A 6 -76.78 11.05 -12.41
C LYS A 6 -77.17 11.56 -13.79
N LEU A 7 -76.40 11.15 -14.78
CA LEU A 7 -76.79 11.25 -16.18
C LEU A 7 -77.85 10.19 -16.49
N LEU A 8 -79.01 10.61 -16.98
CA LEU A 8 -80.12 9.72 -17.34
C LEU A 8 -79.88 9.14 -18.74
N LEU A 9 -79.62 7.83 -18.81
CA LEU A 9 -79.38 7.12 -20.07
C LEU A 9 -80.59 7.14 -21.02
N GLU A 10 -81.79 7.25 -20.46
CA GLU A 10 -83.06 7.33 -21.20
C GLU A 10 -83.14 8.62 -22.05
N GLU A 11 -82.44 9.68 -21.64
CA GLU A 11 -82.41 10.97 -22.34
C GLU A 11 -81.27 11.08 -23.37
N ALA A 12 -80.34 10.10 -23.39
CA ALA A 12 -79.15 10.15 -24.22
C ALA A 12 -79.48 10.14 -25.73
N LEU A 13 -80.52 9.41 -26.14
CA LEU A 13 -80.96 9.38 -27.55
C LEU A 13 -81.64 10.68 -27.99
N GLN A 14 -82.22 11.41 -27.04
CA GLN A 14 -82.98 12.63 -27.31
C GLN A 14 -82.07 13.86 -27.47
N ASP A 15 -80.83 13.77 -26.98
CA ASP A 15 -79.75 14.76 -27.13
C ASP A 15 -80.21 16.20 -26.88
N SER A 16 -80.97 16.37 -25.79
CA SER A 16 -81.57 17.67 -25.48
C SER A 16 -80.50 18.69 -25.06
N PRO A 17 -80.71 19.99 -25.29
CA PRO A 17 -79.80 21.03 -24.79
C PRO A 17 -79.59 20.99 -23.27
N GLN A 18 -80.60 20.54 -22.51
CA GLN A 18 -80.53 20.37 -21.06
C GLN A 18 -79.62 19.19 -20.69
N THR A 19 -79.73 18.06 -21.39
CA THR A 19 -78.87 16.87 -21.20
C THR A 19 -77.41 17.19 -21.54
N ARG A 20 -77.15 17.95 -22.62
CA ARG A 20 -75.79 18.42 -22.97
C ARG A 20 -75.22 19.40 -21.94
N SER A 21 -76.03 20.31 -21.41
CA SER A 21 -75.58 21.25 -20.36
C SER A 21 -75.28 20.55 -19.04
N LEU A 22 -75.99 19.48 -18.70
CA LEU A 22 -75.67 18.67 -17.53
C LEU A 22 -74.40 17.84 -17.76
N LEU A 23 -74.26 17.24 -18.95
CA LEU A 23 -73.04 16.51 -19.34
C LEU A 23 -71.80 17.41 -19.27
N SER A 24 -71.87 18.65 -19.75
CA SER A 24 -70.73 19.58 -19.69
C SER A 24 -70.30 19.92 -18.26
N VAL A 25 -71.23 19.94 -17.29
CA VAL A 25 -70.88 20.14 -15.87
C VAL A 25 -70.15 18.91 -15.31
N PHE A 26 -70.58 17.70 -15.68
CA PHE A 26 -69.86 16.47 -15.31
C PHE A 26 -68.46 16.42 -15.95
N GLU A 27 -68.31 16.90 -17.18
CA GLU A 27 -67.01 17.01 -17.86
C GLU A 27 -66.09 18.05 -17.17
N GLU A 28 -66.64 19.20 -16.74
CA GLU A 28 -65.90 20.23 -15.99
C GLU A 28 -65.43 19.72 -14.61
N ASP A 29 -66.30 19.00 -13.88
CA ASP A 29 -65.94 18.37 -12.61
C ASP A 29 -64.93 17.25 -12.79
N ALA A 30 -65.05 16.45 -13.85
CA ALA A 30 -64.06 15.43 -14.19
C ALA A 30 -62.69 16.05 -14.52
N GLY A 31 -62.67 17.19 -15.22
CA GLY A 31 -61.46 17.98 -15.46
C GLY A 31 -60.83 18.47 -14.16
N THR A 32 -61.63 19.10 -13.30
CA THR A 32 -61.19 19.63 -11.99
C THR A 32 -60.68 18.51 -11.07
N LEU A 33 -61.35 17.36 -11.05
CA LEU A 33 -60.91 16.19 -10.30
C LEU A 33 -59.58 15.65 -10.82
N THR A 34 -59.42 15.58 -12.14
CA THR A 34 -58.17 15.14 -12.78
C THR A 34 -57.01 16.04 -12.35
N ASP A 35 -57.19 17.36 -12.43
CA ASP A 35 -56.18 18.33 -11.99
C ASP A 35 -55.81 18.18 -10.51
N TYR A 36 -56.82 18.01 -9.64
CA TYR A 36 -56.59 17.76 -8.22
C TYR A 36 -55.82 16.46 -7.97
N THR A 37 -56.21 15.36 -8.63
CA THR A 37 -55.53 14.07 -8.49
C THR A 37 -54.08 14.11 -8.99
N ASN A 38 -53.79 14.89 -10.03
CA ASN A 38 -52.43 15.09 -10.53
C ASN A 38 -51.57 15.85 -9.52
N GLN A 39 -52.10 16.91 -8.91
CA GLN A 39 -51.40 17.65 -7.85
C GLN A 39 -51.16 16.77 -6.61
N LEU A 40 -52.16 15.99 -6.20
CA LEU A 40 -52.03 15.05 -5.08
C LEU A 40 -50.98 13.98 -5.38
N LEU A 41 -50.95 13.44 -6.60
CA LEU A 41 -49.95 12.46 -7.02
C LEU A 41 -48.54 13.04 -6.95
N GLN A 42 -48.32 14.26 -7.44
CA GLN A 42 -47.01 14.94 -7.34
C GLN A 42 -46.57 15.14 -5.89
N ALA A 43 -47.49 15.55 -5.02
CA ALA A 43 -47.22 15.69 -3.59
C ALA A 43 -46.82 14.34 -2.95
N MET A 44 -47.52 13.26 -3.28
CA MET A 44 -47.20 11.92 -2.80
C MET A 44 -45.85 11.40 -3.34
N GLN A 45 -45.55 11.64 -4.62
CA GLN A 45 -44.28 11.29 -5.25
C GLN A 45 -43.11 12.02 -4.58
N ARG A 46 -43.28 13.30 -4.23
CA ARG A 46 -42.25 14.08 -3.52
C ARG A 46 -41.95 13.50 -2.14
N VAL A 47 -42.99 13.11 -1.40
CA VAL A 47 -42.82 12.49 -0.08
C VAL A 47 -42.13 11.13 -0.19
N TYR A 48 -42.53 10.31 -1.18
CA TYR A 48 -41.87 9.04 -1.45
C TYR A 48 -40.39 9.22 -1.81
N GLY A 49 -40.08 10.18 -2.69
CA GLY A 49 -38.70 10.50 -3.07
C GLY A 49 -37.83 10.94 -1.88
N ALA A 50 -38.35 11.79 -1.00
CA ALA A 50 -37.63 12.22 0.20
C ALA A 50 -37.33 11.04 1.16
N GLN A 51 -38.27 10.11 1.33
CA GLN A 51 -38.06 8.91 2.14
C GLN A 51 -36.99 8.00 1.51
N ASN A 52 -36.99 7.86 0.19
CA ASN A 52 -35.99 7.07 -0.54
C ASN A 52 -34.58 7.66 -0.37
N GLU A 53 -34.43 8.96 -0.54
CA GLU A 53 -33.17 9.67 -0.31
C GLU A 53 -32.66 9.51 1.13
N MET A 54 -33.57 9.57 2.12
CA MET A 54 -33.19 9.35 3.51
C MET A 54 -32.65 7.93 3.74
N CYS A 55 -33.20 6.92 3.07
CA CYS A 55 -32.71 5.53 3.12
C CYS A 55 -31.29 5.41 2.52
N LEU A 56 -31.07 6.00 1.34
CA LEU A 56 -29.76 6.01 0.68
C LEU A 56 -28.70 6.72 1.53
N ALA A 57 -29.05 7.86 2.12
CA ALA A 57 -28.15 8.61 3.00
C ALA A 57 -27.75 7.81 4.26
N THR A 58 -28.70 7.10 4.87
CA THR A 58 -28.41 6.25 6.04
C THR A 58 -27.53 5.04 5.68
N GLN A 59 -27.79 4.41 4.53
CA GLN A 59 -26.97 3.30 4.03
C GLN A 59 -25.54 3.78 3.72
N GLN A 60 -25.39 4.96 3.12
CA GLN A 60 -24.09 5.57 2.86
C GLN A 60 -23.34 5.89 4.16
N LEU A 61 -24.03 6.42 5.17
CA LEU A 61 -23.45 6.66 6.50
C LEU A 61 -22.95 5.36 7.13
N SER A 62 -23.78 4.30 7.14
CA SER A 62 -23.40 2.97 7.63
C SER A 62 -22.12 2.46 6.94
N LYS A 63 -22.09 2.51 5.59
CA LYS A 63 -20.92 2.12 4.78
C LYS A 63 -19.67 2.95 5.14
N GLN A 64 -19.82 4.25 5.37
CA GLN A 64 -18.70 5.13 5.71
C GLN A 64 -18.12 4.84 7.10
N LEU A 65 -18.96 4.51 8.09
CA LEU A 65 -18.50 4.15 9.43
C LEU A 65 -17.72 2.83 9.41
N LEU A 66 -18.17 1.85 8.62
CA LEU A 66 -17.45 0.58 8.42
C LEU A 66 -16.13 0.77 7.64
N ALA A 67 -16.03 1.81 6.82
CA ALA A 67 -14.79 2.10 6.10
C ALA A 67 -13.65 2.57 7.03
N TYR A 68 -13.95 3.05 8.24
CA TYR A 68 -12.94 3.47 9.22
C TYR A 68 -11.96 2.35 9.57
N GLU A 69 -12.43 1.11 9.71
CA GLU A 69 -11.58 -0.07 9.96
C GLU A 69 -10.60 -0.35 8.82
N LYS A 70 -11.01 -0.03 7.59
CA LYS A 70 -10.21 -0.26 6.37
C LYS A 70 -9.18 0.85 6.13
N GLN A 71 -9.19 1.91 6.94
CA GLN A 71 -8.28 3.03 6.79
C GLN A 71 -6.91 2.69 7.40
N ASN A 72 -5.86 2.83 6.60
CA ASN A 72 -4.48 2.60 7.05
C ASN A 72 -4.00 3.81 7.85
N PHE A 73 -4.16 3.78 9.17
CA PHE A 73 -3.52 4.75 10.05
C PHE A 73 -2.04 4.39 10.25
N ALA A 74 -1.15 5.36 10.10
CA ALA A 74 0.30 5.16 10.18
C ALA A 74 0.81 4.77 11.59
N LEU A 75 -0.03 4.94 12.62
CA LEU A 75 0.33 4.78 14.03
C LEU A 75 -0.28 3.51 14.66
N GLY A 76 -1.07 2.72 13.93
CA GLY A 76 -1.71 1.48 14.40
C GLY A 76 -2.98 1.15 13.61
N LYS A 77 -3.45 -0.10 13.66
CA LYS A 77 -4.84 -0.39 13.25
C LYS A 77 -5.74 0.36 14.25
N GLY A 78 -6.82 1.01 13.79
CA GLY A 78 -7.68 1.83 14.65
C GLY A 78 -8.06 1.12 15.95
N ASP A 79 -8.25 1.87 17.03
CA ASP A 79 -8.59 1.33 18.35
C ASP A 79 -9.77 0.35 18.26
N GLU A 80 -9.59 -0.88 18.76
CA GLU A 80 -10.62 -1.93 18.68
C GLU A 80 -11.92 -1.51 19.40
N GLU A 81 -11.82 -0.68 20.44
CA GLU A 81 -12.99 -0.17 21.14
C GLU A 81 -13.80 0.79 20.25
N VAL A 82 -13.11 1.67 19.53
CA VAL A 82 -13.72 2.59 18.55
C VAL A 82 -14.32 1.80 17.38
N ILE A 83 -13.60 0.83 16.84
CA ILE A 83 -14.10 -0.03 15.74
C ILE A 83 -15.37 -0.76 16.18
N SER A 84 -15.37 -1.36 17.36
CA SER A 84 -16.54 -2.09 17.89
C SER A 84 -17.77 -1.18 18.06
N THR A 85 -17.54 0.07 18.46
CA THR A 85 -18.59 1.08 18.64
C THR A 85 -19.18 1.50 17.29
N LEU A 86 -18.33 1.70 16.27
CA LEU A 86 -18.76 2.06 14.92
C LEU A 86 -19.58 0.94 14.25
N HIS A 87 -19.18 -0.33 14.44
CA HIS A 87 -19.94 -1.48 13.96
C HIS A 87 -21.33 -1.56 14.59
N TYR A 88 -21.44 -1.36 15.90
CA TYR A 88 -22.73 -1.37 16.59
C TYR A 88 -23.65 -0.25 16.09
N PHE A 89 -23.11 0.95 15.90
CA PHE A 89 -23.87 2.10 15.40
C PHE A 89 -24.33 1.92 13.94
N SER A 90 -23.46 1.43 13.06
CA SER A 90 -23.79 1.13 11.66
C SER A 90 -24.98 0.18 11.54
N LYS A 91 -24.99 -0.91 12.33
CA LYS A 91 -26.07 -1.89 12.33
C LYS A 91 -27.44 -1.29 12.68
N VAL A 92 -27.49 -0.35 13.62
CA VAL A 92 -28.74 0.28 14.06
C VAL A 92 -29.29 1.27 13.01
N VAL A 93 -28.40 1.90 12.24
CA VAL A 93 -28.77 2.86 11.20
C VAL A 93 -29.40 2.18 9.97
N ASP A 94 -29.00 0.95 9.64
CA ASP A 94 -29.47 0.25 8.43
C ASP A 94 -30.89 -0.36 8.52
N GLU A 95 -31.40 -0.67 9.72
CA GLU A 95 -32.56 -1.56 9.89
C GLU A 95 -34.00 -0.99 9.69
N PRO A 96 -34.32 0.33 9.80
CA PRO A 96 -35.75 0.76 9.86
C PRO A 96 -36.43 1.29 8.59
N MET A 97 -35.76 1.66 7.50
CA MET A 97 -36.25 2.75 6.62
C MET A 97 -37.39 2.48 5.59
N MET A 98 -38.10 1.35 5.65
CA MET A 98 -39.04 0.93 4.57
C MET A 98 -40.54 0.98 4.93
N GLY A 99 -41.29 1.95 4.36
CA GLY A 99 -42.77 1.91 4.13
C GLY A 99 -43.61 3.08 4.69
N PHE A 100 -44.66 3.56 3.97
CA PHE A 100 -45.20 4.93 4.15
C PHE A 100 -46.52 5.17 4.96
N ALA A 101 -47.31 4.19 5.40
CA ALA A 101 -48.45 4.52 6.32
C ALA A 101 -48.71 3.48 7.41
N HIS A 102 -48.95 2.22 7.04
CA HIS A 102 -48.70 1.09 7.95
C HIS A 102 -47.20 1.00 8.28
N GLY A 103 -46.36 1.38 7.31
CA GLY A 103 -44.93 1.52 7.52
C GLY A 103 -44.56 2.70 8.42
N GLN A 104 -45.29 3.83 8.48
CA GLN A 104 -44.98 4.90 9.45
C GLN A 104 -45.22 4.46 10.91
N ILE A 105 -46.36 3.83 11.21
CA ILE A 105 -46.63 3.31 12.56
C ILE A 105 -45.61 2.21 12.93
N ASN A 106 -45.34 1.30 12.00
CA ASN A 106 -44.33 0.25 12.22
C ASN A 106 -42.90 0.81 12.27
N PHE A 107 -42.59 1.89 11.55
CA PHE A 107 -41.32 2.61 11.54
C PHE A 107 -41.07 3.27 12.88
N PHE A 108 -42.04 4.03 13.40
CA PHE A 108 -41.92 4.63 14.72
C PHE A 108 -41.89 3.57 15.83
N LYS A 109 -42.67 2.49 15.71
CA LYS A 109 -42.66 1.40 16.69
C LYS A 109 -41.32 0.64 16.69
N LYS A 110 -40.83 0.20 15.52
CA LYS A 110 -39.52 -0.45 15.39
C LYS A 110 -38.37 0.49 15.73
N GLY A 111 -38.47 1.77 15.35
CA GLY A 111 -37.51 2.80 15.72
C GLY A 111 -37.43 2.98 17.23
N ALA A 112 -38.58 3.04 17.93
CA ALA A 112 -38.61 3.10 19.39
C ALA A 112 -38.08 1.82 20.06
N GLU A 113 -38.26 0.65 19.44
CA GLU A 113 -37.67 -0.62 19.89
C GLU A 113 -36.14 -0.64 19.67
N MET A 114 -35.62 -0.03 18.60
CA MET A 114 -34.19 0.07 18.33
C MET A 114 -33.48 1.13 19.18
N PHE A 115 -34.05 2.33 19.30
CA PHE A 115 -33.58 3.37 20.22
C PHE A 115 -34.07 3.11 21.65
N SER A 116 -33.80 1.91 22.14
CA SER A 116 -34.19 1.49 23.47
C SER A 116 -33.24 2.02 24.55
N ARG A 117 -33.55 1.71 25.81
CA ARG A 117 -32.65 2.01 26.94
C ARG A 117 -31.27 1.37 26.80
N SER A 118 -31.13 0.26 26.07
CA SER A 118 -29.81 -0.32 25.83
C SER A 118 -28.95 0.58 24.94
N MET A 119 -29.55 1.18 23.92
CA MET A 119 -28.88 2.16 23.06
C MET A 119 -28.48 3.40 23.86
N ASP A 120 -29.37 3.90 24.70
CA ASP A 120 -29.08 5.05 25.58
C ASP A 120 -27.91 4.76 26.54
N SER A 121 -27.88 3.55 27.13
CA SER A 121 -26.75 3.13 27.98
C SER A 121 -25.43 2.98 27.20
N PHE A 122 -25.51 2.52 25.95
CA PHE A 122 -24.35 2.44 25.07
C PHE A 122 -23.83 3.83 24.70
N LEU A 123 -24.70 4.76 24.28
CA LEU A 123 -24.32 6.14 23.99
C LEU A 123 -23.73 6.86 25.21
N SER A 124 -24.25 6.57 26.40
CA SER A 124 -23.68 7.07 27.67
C SER A 124 -22.26 6.52 27.89
N SER A 125 -22.04 5.22 27.65
CA SER A 125 -20.70 4.62 27.73
C SER A 125 -19.72 5.20 26.71
N VAL A 126 -20.19 5.51 25.49
CA VAL A 126 -19.37 6.19 24.47
C VAL A 126 -19.04 7.61 24.91
N ALA A 127 -20.00 8.33 25.50
CA ALA A 127 -19.74 9.64 26.06
C ALA A 127 -18.68 9.57 27.17
N ASP A 128 -18.77 8.60 28.08
CA ASP A 128 -17.77 8.40 29.14
C ASP A 128 -16.38 8.10 28.57
N MET A 129 -16.30 7.25 27.53
CA MET A 129 -15.04 6.97 26.81
C MET A 129 -14.44 8.25 26.22
N VAL A 130 -15.25 9.07 25.53
CA VAL A 130 -14.80 10.36 24.97
C VAL A 130 -14.30 11.30 26.06
N HIS A 131 -14.98 11.37 27.20
CA HIS A 131 -14.53 12.17 28.35
C HIS A 131 -13.22 11.64 28.95
N SER A 132 -13.02 10.31 28.98
CA SER A 132 -11.76 9.69 29.43
C SER A 132 -10.60 10.07 28.52
N ILE A 133 -10.78 9.92 27.20
CA ILE A 133 -9.77 10.31 26.19
C ILE A 133 -9.44 11.80 26.32
N GLN A 134 -10.45 12.65 26.51
CA GLN A 134 -10.24 14.08 26.70
C GLN A 134 -9.43 14.36 27.98
N GLY A 135 -9.71 13.67 29.08
CA GLY A 135 -8.95 13.81 30.33
C GLY A 135 -7.48 13.39 30.19
N GLU A 136 -7.21 12.27 29.50
CA GLU A 136 -5.85 11.82 29.21
C GLU A 136 -5.11 12.78 28.29
N LEU A 137 -5.77 13.28 27.25
CA LEU A 137 -5.23 14.26 26.33
C LEU A 137 -4.81 15.55 27.06
N GLU A 138 -5.63 16.04 27.96
CA GLU A 138 -5.34 17.24 28.76
C GLU A 138 -4.16 17.00 29.72
N ALA A 139 -4.13 15.86 30.41
CA ALA A 139 -3.04 15.51 31.31
C ALA A 139 -1.70 15.38 30.57
N GLU A 140 -1.69 14.73 29.41
CA GLU A 140 -0.49 14.60 28.57
C GLU A 140 -0.07 15.95 28.00
N ALA A 141 -1.02 16.78 27.56
CA ALA A 141 -0.71 18.13 27.08
C ALA A 141 -0.09 19.01 28.17
N ASP A 142 -0.53 18.88 29.42
CA ASP A 142 0.06 19.57 30.57
C ASP A 142 1.49 19.06 30.86
N ALA A 143 1.70 17.75 30.86
CA ALA A 143 3.03 17.14 31.02
C ALA A 143 3.99 17.56 29.90
N MET A 144 3.54 17.54 28.64
CA MET A 144 4.30 18.02 27.49
C MET A 144 4.68 19.48 27.61
N ARG A 145 3.76 20.35 28.09
CA ARG A 145 4.06 21.77 28.30
C ARG A 145 5.11 21.99 29.40
N ALA A 146 5.05 21.23 30.49
CA ALA A 146 6.07 21.28 31.53
C ALA A 146 7.44 20.82 31.02
N SER A 147 7.49 19.69 30.30
CA SER A 147 8.72 19.18 29.68
C SER A 147 9.30 20.14 28.65
N GLN A 148 8.45 20.75 27.82
CA GLN A 148 8.86 21.77 26.87
C GLN A 148 9.48 22.99 27.58
N GLN A 149 8.86 23.45 28.67
CA GLN A 149 9.39 24.59 29.44
C GLN A 149 10.76 24.26 30.04
N GLU A 150 10.94 23.05 30.58
CA GLU A 150 12.23 22.59 31.10
C GLU A 150 13.30 22.55 30.00
N LEU A 151 13.01 21.95 28.85
CA LEU A 151 13.93 21.84 27.72
C LEU A 151 14.33 23.21 27.12
N LEU A 152 13.44 24.20 27.17
CA LEU A 152 13.71 25.56 26.72
C LEU A 152 14.45 26.42 27.76
N SER A 153 14.52 25.99 29.02
CA SER A 153 15.13 26.73 30.13
C SER A 153 16.65 26.53 30.26
N VAL A 154 17.30 25.99 29.24
CA VAL A 154 18.74 25.72 29.22
C VAL A 154 19.58 26.97 28.95
N ASP A 155 20.84 26.93 29.34
CA ASP A 155 21.79 28.02 29.14
C ASP A 155 22.08 28.30 27.65
N GLU A 156 22.35 29.55 27.29
CA GLU A 156 22.62 29.98 25.91
C GLU A 156 23.85 29.29 25.30
N SER A 157 24.79 28.81 26.12
CA SER A 157 25.94 28.00 25.67
C SER A 157 25.54 26.72 24.93
N VAL A 158 24.33 26.18 25.18
CA VAL A 158 23.82 25.00 24.48
C VAL A 158 23.54 25.30 23.02
N TYR A 159 23.10 26.53 22.70
CA TYR A 159 22.74 26.95 21.34
C TYR A 159 23.88 27.68 20.62
N THR A 160 24.93 28.07 21.35
CA THR A 160 26.07 28.82 20.80
C THR A 160 27.16 27.87 20.32
N PRO A 161 27.39 27.75 18.99
CA PRO A 161 28.46 26.89 18.48
C PRO A 161 29.82 27.35 19.01
N ASP A 162 30.69 26.38 19.32
CA ASP A 162 32.08 26.65 19.69
C ASP A 162 32.25 27.43 21.02
N PHE A 163 31.22 27.44 21.89
CA PHE A 163 31.26 28.12 23.19
C PHE A 163 32.43 27.65 24.08
N ASP A 164 32.76 26.35 24.04
CA ASP A 164 33.83 25.75 24.86
C ASP A 164 35.21 25.75 24.17
N VAL A 165 35.43 26.56 23.13
CA VAL A 165 36.68 26.61 22.35
C VAL A 165 37.93 26.81 23.21
N ALA A 166 37.82 27.53 24.33
CA ALA A 166 38.92 27.78 25.26
C ALA A 166 39.28 26.56 26.13
N THR A 167 38.31 25.69 26.43
CA THR A 167 38.49 24.47 27.24
C THR A 167 37.60 23.32 26.73
N PRO A 168 37.86 22.79 25.52
CA PRO A 168 36.98 21.80 24.91
C PRO A 168 37.03 20.49 25.69
N ARG A 169 35.85 20.00 26.11
CA ARG A 169 35.72 18.70 26.79
C ARG A 169 35.34 17.61 25.77
N SER A 170 36.29 17.22 24.93
CA SER A 170 36.09 16.23 23.86
C SER A 170 36.18 14.79 24.37
N ASN A 171 35.16 13.97 24.12
CA ASN A 171 35.22 12.54 24.42
C ASN A 171 35.95 11.77 23.30
N ARG A 172 37.16 11.29 23.58
CA ARG A 172 37.99 10.56 22.61
C ARG A 172 37.70 9.06 22.52
N GLY A 173 36.89 8.51 23.43
CA GLY A 173 36.55 7.09 23.51
C GLY A 173 35.27 6.69 22.76
N LEU A 174 34.67 7.60 21.99
CA LEU A 174 33.43 7.34 21.28
C LEU A 174 33.61 6.24 20.22
N VAL A 175 32.67 5.30 20.18
CA VAL A 175 32.55 4.26 19.13
C VAL A 175 31.26 4.43 18.32
N GLN A 176 30.45 5.42 18.68
CA GLN A 176 29.28 5.86 17.95
C GLN A 176 29.18 7.39 18.05
N LYS A 177 28.82 8.05 16.95
CA LYS A 177 28.53 9.49 16.91
C LYS A 177 27.48 9.79 15.85
N ALA A 178 26.63 10.78 16.13
CA ALA A 178 25.61 11.29 15.22
C ALA A 178 25.52 12.82 15.36
N GLY A 179 25.21 13.50 14.27
CA GLY A 179 25.16 14.96 14.23
C GLY A 179 25.19 15.51 12.80
N TYR A 180 24.95 16.81 12.66
CA TYR A 180 25.04 17.46 11.36
C TYR A 180 26.49 17.76 10.98
N LEU A 181 26.84 17.54 9.71
CA LEU A 181 28.10 17.96 9.12
C LEU A 181 27.82 18.59 7.75
N ASN A 182 28.69 19.49 7.31
CA ASN A 182 28.64 19.96 5.93
C ASN A 182 29.51 19.04 5.06
N LEU A 183 28.91 18.44 4.03
CA LEU A 183 29.59 17.64 3.04
C LEU A 183 30.02 18.51 1.87
N ARG A 184 31.31 18.45 1.52
CA ARG A 184 31.82 19.10 0.31
C ARG A 184 31.58 18.23 -0.91
N THR A 185 30.83 18.74 -1.87
CA THR A 185 30.64 18.13 -3.19
C THR A 185 31.39 18.92 -4.24
N LYS A 186 32.26 18.26 -5.01
CA LYS A 186 32.98 18.88 -6.12
C LYS A 186 32.22 18.60 -7.42
N THR A 187 31.46 19.58 -7.90
CA THR A 187 30.74 19.49 -9.18
C THR A 187 31.65 20.02 -10.29
N GLY A 188 32.31 19.16 -11.05
CA GLY A 188 33.23 19.58 -12.12
C GLY A 188 34.65 19.96 -11.64
N LEU A 189 35.40 20.73 -12.44
CA LEU A 189 36.84 20.95 -12.20
C LEU A 189 37.13 22.02 -11.14
N VAL A 190 36.28 23.03 -11.03
CA VAL A 190 36.49 24.25 -10.22
C VAL A 190 35.38 24.49 -9.19
N THR A 191 34.13 24.15 -9.50
CA THR A 191 32.98 24.42 -8.65
C THR A 191 32.86 23.41 -7.50
N THR A 192 32.59 23.92 -6.30
CA THR A 192 32.38 23.12 -5.09
C THR A 192 31.19 23.65 -4.32
N THR A 193 30.27 22.78 -3.95
CA THR A 193 29.12 23.08 -3.11
C THR A 193 29.29 22.42 -1.74
N TRP A 194 28.58 22.93 -0.74
CA TRP A 194 28.50 22.33 0.58
C TRP A 194 27.04 22.09 0.94
N GLU A 195 26.78 20.91 1.49
CA GLU A 195 25.44 20.50 1.88
C GLU A 195 25.44 20.08 3.34
N ARG A 196 24.62 20.73 4.17
CA ARG A 196 24.42 20.33 5.56
C ARG A 196 23.55 19.08 5.60
N LEU A 197 24.13 17.95 5.99
CA LEU A 197 23.45 16.66 6.04
C LEU A 197 23.61 16.06 7.44
N TYR A 198 22.68 15.18 7.84
CA TYR A 198 22.77 14.48 9.11
C TYR A 198 23.60 13.21 8.94
N PHE A 199 24.69 13.09 9.69
CA PHE A 199 25.58 11.93 9.65
C PHE A 199 25.47 11.14 10.94
N PHE A 200 25.57 9.81 10.83
CA PHE A 200 25.64 8.93 12.00
C PHE A 200 26.43 7.67 11.68
N THR A 201 27.09 7.11 12.69
CA THR A 201 27.83 5.86 12.57
C THR A 201 26.95 4.68 12.94
N GLN A 202 26.84 3.67 12.08
CA GLN A 202 26.06 2.45 12.33
C GLN A 202 26.79 1.24 11.74
N GLY A 203 27.00 0.20 12.57
CA GLY A 203 27.59 -1.07 12.10
C GLY A 203 28.97 -0.92 11.44
N GLY A 204 29.75 0.09 11.84
CA GLY A 204 31.05 0.38 11.23
C GLY A 204 31.03 1.31 10.02
N ASN A 205 29.85 1.66 9.52
CA ASN A 205 29.68 2.55 8.38
C ASN A 205 29.32 3.96 8.82
N LEU A 206 29.70 4.94 8.01
CA LEU A 206 29.24 6.32 8.13
C LEU A 206 28.02 6.51 7.22
N MET A 207 26.85 6.67 7.84
CA MET A 207 25.56 6.86 7.17
C MET A 207 25.25 8.35 7.05
N CYS A 208 24.43 8.70 6.05
CA CYS A 208 24.03 10.07 5.75
C CYS A 208 22.54 10.14 5.45
N GLN A 209 21.83 11.09 6.08
CA GLN A 209 20.40 11.36 5.88
C GLN A 209 20.20 12.84 5.54
N PRO A 210 19.59 13.17 4.38
CA PRO A 210 19.31 14.55 4.02
C PRO A 210 18.13 15.12 4.82
N ARG A 211 18.26 16.38 5.26
CA ARG A 211 17.18 17.26 5.73
C ARG A 211 17.46 18.66 5.16
N GLY A 212 16.41 19.43 4.87
CA GLY A 212 16.49 20.70 4.11
C GLY A 212 17.67 21.61 4.47
N ALA A 213 18.28 22.22 3.45
CA ALA A 213 19.58 22.86 3.54
C ALA A 213 19.55 24.29 4.13
N VAL A 214 20.59 24.63 4.91
CA VAL A 214 20.96 26.00 5.27
C VAL A 214 22.45 26.17 4.98
N ASP A 215 22.80 27.21 4.24
CA ASP A 215 24.16 27.49 3.77
C ASP A 215 25.01 28.14 4.89
N CYS A 216 26.32 27.87 4.90
CA CYS A 216 27.25 28.47 5.86
C CYS A 216 28.63 28.67 5.20
N GLU A 217 29.07 29.93 5.11
CA GLU A 217 30.23 30.34 4.30
C GLU A 217 31.56 30.55 5.05
N ASP A 218 31.66 30.25 6.36
CA ASP A 218 32.93 30.37 7.09
C ASP A 218 33.55 29.00 7.43
N ARG A 219 34.72 28.70 6.86
CA ARG A 219 35.23 27.32 6.74
C ARG A 219 36.34 26.99 7.74
N ARG A 220 35.92 26.81 9.00
CA ARG A 220 36.73 26.22 10.09
C ARG A 220 36.33 24.76 10.33
N TYR A 221 37.22 23.97 10.94
CA TYR A 221 36.94 22.60 11.41
C TYR A 221 36.58 21.55 10.33
N CYS A 222 37.26 21.63 9.19
CA CYS A 222 37.19 20.60 8.14
C CYS A 222 38.08 19.38 8.47
N PHE A 223 37.61 18.19 8.12
CA PHE A 223 38.37 16.95 8.16
C PHE A 223 38.08 16.10 6.92
N GLN A 224 39.01 15.22 6.57
CA GLN A 224 38.88 14.34 5.40
C GLN A 224 38.96 12.88 5.82
N ILE A 225 38.05 12.07 5.30
CA ILE A 225 38.11 10.62 5.41
C ILE A 225 38.76 10.10 4.13
N THR A 226 39.89 9.42 4.25
CA THR A 226 40.57 8.78 3.13
C THR A 226 40.17 7.32 3.03
N THR A 227 39.98 6.83 1.81
CA THR A 227 39.68 5.41 1.58
C THR A 227 40.91 4.54 1.86
N PRO A 228 40.74 3.24 2.19
CA PRO A 228 41.87 2.34 2.53
C PRO A 228 42.95 2.23 1.44
N ASN A 229 42.59 2.47 0.19
CA ASN A 229 43.50 2.48 -0.96
C ASN A 229 44.27 3.81 -1.13
N GLY A 230 44.22 4.71 -0.15
CA GLY A 230 44.96 5.98 -0.14
C GLY A 230 44.41 7.06 -1.09
N LYS A 231 43.28 6.81 -1.75
CA LYS A 231 42.63 7.82 -2.60
C LYS A 231 41.97 8.90 -1.74
N SER A 232 41.87 10.12 -2.29
CA SER A 232 41.15 11.22 -1.66
C SER A 232 39.68 10.83 -1.49
N GLY A 233 39.22 10.72 -0.24
CA GLY A 233 37.81 10.47 0.05
C GLY A 233 37.07 11.77 0.38
N ILE A 234 35.97 11.64 1.13
CA ILE A 234 35.03 12.74 1.40
C ILE A 234 35.59 13.78 2.37
N ILE A 235 35.20 15.04 2.18
CA ILE A 235 35.57 16.16 3.05
C ILE A 235 34.31 16.62 3.78
N LEU A 236 34.42 16.69 5.10
CA LEU A 236 33.35 17.03 6.02
C LEU A 236 33.76 18.22 6.88
N GLN A 237 32.80 19.00 7.35
CA GLN A 237 33.02 20.14 8.24
C GLN A 237 32.09 20.03 9.46
N ALA A 238 32.66 20.19 10.65
CA ALA A 238 31.92 20.29 11.91
C ALA A 238 31.71 21.76 12.33
N GLU A 239 30.76 22.04 13.22
CA GLU A 239 30.45 23.41 13.66
C GLU A 239 31.32 23.89 14.85
N SER A 240 32.02 22.99 15.54
CA SER A 240 32.92 23.34 16.64
C SER A 240 34.21 22.51 16.67
N ARG A 241 35.22 23.02 17.41
CA ARG A 241 36.47 22.29 17.66
C ARG A 241 36.23 20.97 18.38
N LYS A 242 35.36 20.97 19.40
CA LYS A 242 35.00 19.77 20.15
C LYS A 242 34.42 18.71 19.23
N GLU A 243 33.42 19.08 18.42
CA GLU A 243 32.80 18.13 17.51
C GLU A 243 33.77 17.60 16.46
N ASN A 244 34.64 18.45 15.92
CA ASN A 244 35.68 18.03 14.98
C ASN A 244 36.60 16.95 15.58
N GLU A 245 37.11 17.18 16.80
CA GLU A 245 37.96 16.22 17.49
C GLU A 245 37.20 14.92 17.80
N GLU A 246 35.95 15.01 18.26
CA GLU A 246 35.12 13.83 18.57
C GLU A 246 34.76 13.02 17.31
N TRP A 247 34.44 13.67 16.19
CA TRP A 247 34.19 12.99 14.91
C TRP A 247 35.42 12.25 14.42
N ILE A 248 36.59 12.91 14.43
CA ILE A 248 37.86 12.28 14.05
C ILE A 248 38.19 11.11 14.97
N CYS A 249 38.05 11.26 16.28
CA CYS A 249 38.30 10.18 17.24
C CYS A 249 37.33 9.01 17.06
N ALA A 250 36.04 9.27 16.90
CA ALA A 250 35.03 8.23 16.72
C ALA A 250 35.28 7.40 15.44
N ILE A 251 35.55 8.06 14.31
CA ILE A 251 35.85 7.38 13.04
C ILE A 251 37.13 6.56 13.16
N ASN A 252 38.17 7.09 13.80
CA ASN A 252 39.41 6.34 14.04
C ASN A 252 39.19 5.12 14.94
N ASN A 253 38.41 5.25 16.00
CA ASN A 253 38.11 4.14 16.91
C ASN A 253 37.36 3.02 16.18
N ILE A 254 36.34 3.37 15.40
CA ILE A 254 35.59 2.43 14.56
C ILE A 254 36.51 1.75 13.54
N SER A 255 37.30 2.54 12.82
CA SER A 255 38.23 2.01 11.81
C SER A 255 39.25 1.06 12.42
N ARG A 256 39.78 1.34 13.62
CA ARG A 256 40.73 0.47 14.31
C ARG A 256 40.09 -0.84 14.77
N GLN A 257 38.85 -0.78 15.27
CA GLN A 257 38.16 -1.98 15.75
C GLN A 257 37.78 -2.93 14.61
N ILE A 258 37.49 -2.40 13.43
CA ILE A 258 37.02 -3.20 12.29
C ILE A 258 38.18 -3.62 11.38
N TYR A 259 39.08 -2.73 11.00
CA TYR A 259 40.08 -3.01 9.95
C TYR A 259 41.46 -3.44 10.48
N LEU A 260 41.71 -3.35 11.79
CA LEU A 260 42.99 -3.72 12.40
C LEU A 260 42.87 -4.90 13.38
N THR A 261 41.73 -5.60 13.38
CA THR A 261 41.49 -6.79 14.21
C THR A 261 41.58 -8.06 13.36
N ASP A 262 42.08 -9.16 13.92
CA ASP A 262 42.28 -10.44 13.23
C ASP A 262 40.97 -11.10 12.73
N ASN A 263 39.81 -10.67 13.25
CA ASN A 263 38.49 -11.12 12.83
C ASN A 263 37.52 -9.92 12.67
N PRO A 264 37.50 -9.26 11.50
CA PRO A 264 36.69 -8.07 11.24
C PRO A 264 35.17 -8.35 11.26
N GLU A 265 34.75 -9.55 10.84
CA GLU A 265 33.35 -9.94 10.72
C GLU A 265 32.67 -10.08 12.10
N ALA A 266 33.32 -10.74 13.06
CA ALA A 266 32.79 -10.91 14.41
C ALA A 266 32.64 -9.56 15.16
N VAL A 267 33.54 -8.60 14.91
CA VAL A 267 33.50 -7.27 15.54
C VAL A 267 32.42 -6.39 14.90
N ALA A 268 32.26 -6.45 13.57
CA ALA A 268 31.18 -5.75 12.87
C ALA A 268 29.79 -6.22 13.34
N ILE A 269 29.60 -7.53 13.53
CA ILE A 269 28.36 -8.10 14.08
C ILE A 269 28.08 -7.56 15.49
N LYS A 270 29.10 -7.51 16.36
CA LYS A 270 28.97 -6.97 17.73
C LYS A 270 28.65 -5.47 17.76
N LEU A 271 29.27 -4.67 16.89
CA LEU A 271 29.00 -3.23 16.77
C LEU A 271 27.60 -2.94 16.19
N ASN A 272 27.05 -3.86 15.40
CA ASN A 272 25.71 -3.74 14.82
C ASN A 272 24.59 -4.30 15.72
N GLN A 273 24.95 -4.96 16.83
CA GLN A 273 23.99 -5.59 17.75
C GLN A 273 23.05 -4.59 18.43
N THR A 274 23.54 -3.39 18.77
CA THR A 274 22.72 -2.32 19.36
C THR A 274 21.77 -1.70 18.32
N ALA A 275 22.18 -1.66 17.05
CA ALA A 275 21.32 -1.21 15.96
C ALA A 275 20.23 -2.24 15.61
N LEU A 276 20.54 -3.55 15.69
CA LEU A 276 19.56 -4.62 15.56
C LEU A 276 18.49 -4.54 16.65
N GLN A 277 18.87 -4.28 17.91
CA GLN A 277 17.94 -4.13 19.04
C GLN A 277 17.05 -2.89 18.95
N ALA A 278 17.53 -1.81 18.33
CA ALA A 278 16.77 -0.58 18.13
C ALA A 278 15.74 -0.67 16.98
N VAL A 279 15.91 -1.63 16.06
CA VAL A 279 15.09 -1.79 14.85
C VAL A 279 14.20 -3.05 14.93
N THR A 280 14.44 -3.95 15.89
CA THR A 280 13.43 -4.95 16.27
C THR A 280 12.35 -4.29 17.13
N PRO A 281 11.08 -4.27 16.71
CA PRO A 281 10.00 -3.96 17.63
C PRO A 281 10.07 -4.96 18.80
N ILE A 282 10.01 -4.46 20.03
CA ILE A 282 9.81 -5.29 21.21
C ILE A 282 8.37 -5.84 21.12
N THR A 283 8.18 -6.90 20.35
CA THR A 283 7.05 -7.82 20.54
C THR A 283 7.58 -9.06 21.24
N SER A 284 8.13 -8.88 22.45
CA SER A 284 8.32 -10.01 23.35
C SER A 284 7.02 -10.18 24.14
N PHE A 285 6.16 -11.08 23.66
CA PHE A 285 5.34 -11.88 24.56
C PHE A 285 6.29 -12.49 25.60
N GLY A 286 6.25 -11.94 26.82
CA GLY A 286 6.97 -12.46 27.95
C GLY A 286 6.45 -13.85 28.29
N LYS A 287 7.09 -14.91 27.75
CA LYS A 287 7.16 -16.17 28.49
C LYS A 287 8.09 -15.90 29.66
N LYS A 288 7.50 -15.76 30.86
CA LYS A 288 8.19 -15.79 32.15
C LYS A 288 9.28 -16.86 32.11
N GLN A 289 10.52 -16.44 31.99
CA GLN A 289 11.67 -17.26 32.30
C GLN A 289 11.93 -17.02 33.79
N GLU A 290 11.46 -17.95 34.61
CA GLU A 290 11.70 -17.95 36.05
C GLU A 290 13.20 -17.92 36.32
N SER A 291 13.59 -16.95 37.14
CA SER A 291 14.91 -16.85 37.74
C SER A 291 15.22 -18.09 38.57
N SER A 292 16.35 -18.74 38.30
CA SER A 292 16.94 -19.69 39.24
C SER A 292 18.36 -19.27 39.59
N CYS A 293 18.53 -18.83 40.85
CA CYS A 293 19.80 -18.92 41.58
C CYS A 293 19.87 -20.30 42.27
N PRO A 294 21.09 -20.79 42.60
CA PRO A 294 21.36 -22.21 42.73
C PRO A 294 21.30 -22.72 44.18
N SER A 295 20.80 -23.94 44.39
CA SER A 295 21.06 -24.72 45.61
C SER A 295 20.78 -26.22 45.43
N GLU A 296 21.87 -26.99 45.48
CA GLU A 296 22.10 -28.29 46.12
C GLU A 296 21.08 -29.45 46.03
N ASN A 297 21.50 -30.49 45.29
CA ASN A 297 21.56 -31.92 45.64
C ASN A 297 20.29 -32.81 45.76
N PRO A 298 20.44 -34.15 45.56
CA PRO A 298 19.58 -34.98 44.72
C PRO A 298 18.72 -36.01 45.49
N GLU A 299 17.70 -36.60 44.84
CA GLU A 299 17.46 -38.07 44.78
C GLU A 299 16.14 -38.49 44.10
N ASN A 300 16.22 -39.67 43.48
CA ASN A 300 15.18 -40.68 43.18
C ASN A 300 14.26 -40.60 41.95
N SER A 301 14.69 -41.39 40.95
CA SER A 301 13.98 -42.49 40.26
C SER A 301 12.45 -42.64 40.42
N GLU A 302 11.76 -42.82 39.30
CA GLU A 302 11.10 -44.10 38.96
C GLU A 302 10.63 -44.12 37.49
N MET A 303 10.76 -45.29 36.86
CA MET A 303 10.36 -45.63 35.49
C MET A 303 8.83 -45.70 35.34
N GLU A 304 8.31 -45.39 34.16
CA GLU A 304 7.35 -46.29 33.52
C GLU A 304 7.35 -46.17 31.99
N ASN A 305 7.35 -47.34 31.35
CA ASN A 305 7.29 -47.56 29.92
C ASN A 305 5.92 -47.18 29.36
N ASP A 306 5.85 -46.69 28.12
CA ASP A 306 5.04 -47.41 27.13
C ASP A 306 5.45 -47.16 25.67
N LYS A 307 5.41 -48.25 24.91
CA LYS A 307 5.82 -48.36 23.51
C LYS A 307 4.79 -47.72 22.58
N ILE A 308 5.22 -46.77 21.74
CA ILE A 308 4.48 -46.34 20.55
C ILE A 308 5.37 -46.50 19.32
N VAL A 309 4.80 -47.18 18.32
CA VAL A 309 5.32 -47.48 16.97
C VAL A 309 5.64 -46.18 16.20
N PRO A 310 6.74 -46.10 15.42
CA PRO A 310 7.16 -44.86 14.77
C PRO A 310 6.26 -44.53 13.57
N LYS A 311 5.63 -43.35 13.59
CA LYS A 311 4.97 -42.74 12.44
C LYS A 311 6.01 -41.90 11.69
N ALA A 312 6.19 -42.19 10.41
CA ALA A 312 7.16 -41.56 9.52
C ALA A 312 7.10 -40.02 9.60
N THR A 313 8.23 -39.43 9.96
CA THR A 313 8.51 -38.00 9.82
C THR A 313 8.66 -37.67 8.35
N VAL A 314 7.68 -36.96 7.80
CA VAL A 314 7.86 -36.19 6.56
C VAL A 314 8.70 -34.98 6.94
N SER A 315 9.94 -34.96 6.45
CA SER A 315 10.89 -33.86 6.61
C SER A 315 10.42 -32.64 5.80
N ILE A 316 10.12 -31.55 6.50
CA ILE A 316 9.99 -30.20 5.93
C ILE A 316 11.43 -29.75 5.58
N PRO A 317 11.74 -29.30 4.34
CA PRO A 317 13.07 -28.79 4.03
C PRO A 317 13.36 -27.54 4.87
N GLU A 318 14.56 -27.44 5.43
CA GLU A 318 15.01 -26.25 6.17
C GLU A 318 15.00 -25.04 5.22
N ALA A 319 14.43 -23.91 5.68
CA ALA A 319 14.24 -22.67 4.91
C ALA A 319 15.55 -22.11 4.30
N GLU A 320 16.71 -22.52 4.83
CA GLU A 320 18.04 -22.12 4.36
C GLU A 320 18.50 -22.87 3.10
N GLU A 321 17.85 -23.98 2.72
CA GLU A 321 18.23 -24.74 1.52
C GLU A 321 17.64 -24.20 0.22
N LEU A 322 16.59 -23.36 0.25
CA LEU A 322 15.87 -22.91 -0.95
C LEU A 322 16.59 -21.79 -1.74
N ILE A 323 17.41 -21.00 -1.06
CA ILE A 323 18.14 -19.87 -1.64
C ILE A 323 19.57 -20.28 -2.04
N ALA A 324 20.08 -19.76 -3.16
CA ALA A 324 21.45 -20.01 -3.61
C ALA A 324 22.48 -19.31 -2.68
N PRO A 325 23.35 -20.05 -1.96
CA PRO A 325 24.30 -19.46 -1.02
C PRO A 325 25.28 -18.52 -1.73
N GLY A 326 25.51 -17.34 -1.15
CA GLY A 326 26.53 -16.40 -1.62
C GLY A 326 26.14 -15.54 -2.83
N THR A 327 24.89 -15.60 -3.31
CA THR A 327 24.43 -14.70 -4.38
C THR A 327 23.90 -13.39 -3.79
N PRO A 328 24.42 -12.21 -4.19
CA PRO A 328 23.95 -10.93 -3.66
C PRO A 328 22.51 -10.63 -4.11
N ILE A 329 21.72 -10.05 -3.20
CA ILE A 329 20.39 -9.52 -3.52
C ILE A 329 20.58 -8.28 -4.41
N GLN A 330 19.89 -8.24 -5.54
CA GLN A 330 19.91 -7.11 -6.46
C GLN A 330 18.73 -6.18 -6.17
N PHE A 331 19.00 -4.90 -5.98
CA PHE A 331 17.99 -3.87 -5.71
C PHE A 331 17.70 -2.97 -6.90
N ASP A 332 18.41 -3.17 -8.01
CA ASP A 332 18.17 -2.50 -9.28
C ASP A 332 17.90 -3.55 -10.36
N ILE A 333 16.87 -3.33 -11.17
CA ILE A 333 16.43 -4.28 -12.20
C ILE A 333 17.08 -4.01 -13.56
N VAL A 334 18.01 -3.04 -13.62
CA VAL A 334 18.77 -2.73 -14.83
C VAL A 334 19.77 -3.86 -15.09
N LEU A 335 19.41 -4.76 -16.00
CA LEU A 335 20.35 -5.69 -16.61
C LEU A 335 21.45 -4.88 -17.31
N PRO A 336 22.74 -5.07 -16.97
CA PRO A 336 23.81 -4.58 -17.81
C PRO A 336 23.79 -5.40 -19.11
N ALA A 337 23.56 -4.72 -20.25
CA ALA A 337 23.83 -5.20 -21.62
C ALA A 337 22.75 -5.95 -22.43
N THR A 338 21.55 -5.39 -22.57
CA THR A 338 20.70 -5.65 -23.77
C THR A 338 20.55 -4.45 -24.71
N GLU A 339 20.88 -3.23 -24.27
CA GLU A 339 20.78 -2.01 -25.11
C GLU A 339 21.77 -1.93 -26.29
N PHE A 340 22.73 -2.85 -26.42
CA PHE A 340 23.76 -2.82 -27.48
C PHE A 340 23.68 -3.95 -28.52
N LEU A 341 22.77 -4.92 -28.40
CA LEU A 341 22.68 -6.04 -29.33
C LEU A 341 21.60 -5.89 -30.41
N ASP A 342 20.52 -5.14 -30.15
CA ASP A 342 19.42 -5.00 -31.11
C ASP A 342 19.64 -3.93 -32.19
N GLN A 343 20.64 -3.05 -32.05
CA GLN A 343 20.94 -2.04 -33.07
C GLN A 343 21.72 -2.56 -34.30
N ASN A 344 22.16 -3.84 -34.31
CA ASN A 344 23.00 -4.37 -35.39
C ASN A 344 22.35 -5.44 -36.29
N ARG A 345 21.02 -5.62 -36.23
CA ARG A 345 20.29 -6.43 -37.23
C ARG A 345 19.11 -5.68 -37.83
N GLY A 346 19.41 -4.72 -38.71
CA GLY A 346 18.42 -4.17 -39.63
C GLY A 346 18.67 -2.71 -39.97
N SER A 347 19.31 -2.45 -41.11
CA SER A 347 19.48 -1.11 -41.68
C SER A 347 18.16 -0.36 -41.83
N ARG A 348 18.08 0.86 -41.29
CA ARG A 348 17.53 2.05 -41.97
C ARG A 348 18.18 3.32 -41.40
N ARG A 349 18.90 4.03 -42.26
CA ARG A 349 19.62 5.28 -41.95
C ARG A 349 18.60 6.40 -41.69
N ILE A 350 18.76 7.13 -40.60
CA ILE A 350 17.98 8.35 -40.30
C ILE A 350 18.55 9.49 -41.15
N ASN A 351 17.66 10.22 -41.83
CA ASN A 351 17.98 11.37 -42.68
C ASN A 351 18.18 12.64 -41.81
N PRO A 352 19.12 13.56 -42.11
CA PRO A 352 19.42 14.71 -41.24
C PRO A 352 18.43 15.88 -41.33
N PHE A 353 17.40 15.78 -42.17
CA PHE A 353 16.35 16.78 -42.33
C PHE A 353 15.03 16.16 -41.87
N GLY A 354 14.62 16.55 -40.66
CA GLY A 354 13.53 15.93 -39.93
C GLY A 354 12.16 16.09 -40.58
N GLU A 355 11.77 15.06 -41.33
CA GLU A 355 10.37 14.70 -41.60
C GLU A 355 10.28 13.16 -41.70
N THR A 356 9.52 12.56 -40.80
CA THR A 356 8.76 11.32 -41.06
C THR A 356 7.46 11.38 -40.27
N GLU A 357 6.38 11.46 -41.03
CA GLU A 357 5.02 11.06 -40.66
C GLU A 357 5.02 9.58 -40.26
N ASP A 358 4.55 9.26 -39.06
CA ASP A 358 3.38 8.39 -38.80
C ASP A 358 3.27 8.17 -37.28
N ASP A 359 2.14 8.59 -36.71
CA ASP A 359 1.70 8.16 -35.39
C ASP A 359 1.36 6.67 -35.47
N THR A 360 2.31 5.79 -35.19
CA THR A 360 1.99 4.37 -35.02
C THR A 360 2.82 3.75 -33.90
N PHE A 361 2.12 3.50 -32.78
CA PHE A 361 2.52 2.58 -31.74
C PHE A 361 3.05 1.27 -32.36
N PRO A 362 4.25 0.77 -32.02
CA PRO A 362 4.65 -0.55 -32.45
C PRO A 362 3.93 -1.61 -31.59
N GLU A 363 3.19 -2.50 -32.26
CA GLU A 363 2.70 -3.79 -31.77
C GLU A 363 1.53 -3.79 -30.75
N ALA A 364 0.40 -3.19 -31.12
CA ALA A 364 -0.87 -3.33 -30.41
C ALA A 364 -1.89 -4.27 -31.11
N GLU A 365 -1.45 -5.19 -31.97
CA GLU A 365 -2.40 -5.96 -32.81
C GLU A 365 -2.64 -7.44 -32.46
N ASP A 366 -1.93 -8.12 -31.55
CA ASP A 366 -2.10 -9.60 -31.43
C ASP A 366 -2.07 -10.21 -30.01
N SER A 367 -2.27 -9.43 -28.94
CA SER A 367 -2.33 -10.00 -27.58
C SER A 367 -3.75 -10.02 -27.03
N LEU A 368 -4.32 -11.22 -26.89
CA LEU A 368 -5.66 -11.47 -26.32
C LEU A 368 -5.79 -11.04 -24.85
N LEU A 369 -4.66 -10.76 -24.20
CA LEU A 369 -4.59 -10.26 -22.84
C LEU A 369 -3.66 -9.05 -22.79
N GLN A 370 -4.12 -7.95 -22.22
CA GLN A 370 -3.27 -6.81 -21.87
C GLN A 370 -3.74 -6.22 -20.54
N GLN A 371 -3.03 -6.51 -19.45
CA GLN A 371 -3.31 -5.92 -18.13
C GLN A 371 -2.10 -5.14 -17.64
N MET A 372 -2.36 -3.96 -17.07
CA MET A 372 -1.32 -3.07 -16.58
C MET A 372 -1.49 -2.85 -15.08
N PHE A 373 -0.40 -3.04 -14.33
CA PHE A 373 -0.35 -2.84 -12.89
C PHE A 373 0.76 -1.87 -12.52
N ILE A 374 0.53 -1.01 -11.54
CA ILE A 374 1.58 -0.14 -10.99
C ILE A 374 2.29 -0.90 -9.89
N VAL A 375 3.58 -1.17 -10.09
CA VAL A 375 4.42 -1.93 -9.16
C VAL A 375 5.71 -1.19 -8.83
N ARG A 376 6.31 -1.56 -7.71
CA ARG A 376 7.61 -1.10 -7.24
C ARG A 376 8.53 -2.29 -7.05
N PHE A 377 9.66 -2.30 -7.73
CA PHE A 377 10.64 -3.37 -7.59
C PHE A 377 11.30 -3.30 -6.21
N LEU A 378 11.24 -4.41 -5.47
CA LEU A 378 11.82 -4.52 -4.13
C LEU A 378 13.18 -5.19 -4.17
N GLY A 379 13.34 -6.20 -5.02
CA GLY A 379 14.62 -6.85 -5.24
C GLY A 379 14.48 -8.18 -5.96
N SER A 380 15.60 -8.72 -6.40
CA SER A 380 15.70 -10.05 -6.99
C SER A 380 16.87 -10.83 -6.40
N MET A 381 16.77 -12.16 -6.46
CA MET A 381 17.82 -13.05 -6.01
C MET A 381 17.77 -14.41 -6.69
N ALA A 382 18.92 -15.07 -6.81
CA ALA A 382 18.99 -16.42 -7.37
C ALA A 382 18.45 -17.46 -6.38
N VAL A 383 17.75 -18.45 -6.91
CA VAL A 383 17.11 -19.53 -6.13
C VAL A 383 17.50 -20.90 -6.67
N LYS A 384 17.40 -21.94 -5.85
CA LYS A 384 17.83 -23.30 -6.24
C LYS A 384 16.75 -24.12 -6.94
N THR A 385 15.48 -23.77 -6.75
CA THR A 385 14.35 -24.57 -7.20
C THR A 385 13.17 -23.68 -7.55
N ASP A 386 12.35 -24.14 -8.48
CA ASP A 386 11.05 -23.57 -8.84
C ASP A 386 9.91 -24.58 -8.64
N ALA A 387 10.16 -25.63 -7.84
CA ALA A 387 9.16 -26.67 -7.56
C ALA A 387 8.03 -26.19 -6.63
N THR A 388 8.26 -25.14 -5.83
CA THR A 388 7.31 -24.65 -4.83
C THR A 388 7.24 -23.13 -4.79
N THR A 389 6.08 -22.59 -4.41
CA THR A 389 5.89 -21.16 -4.16
C THR A 389 6.55 -20.68 -2.86
N GLU A 390 6.93 -21.60 -1.96
CA GLU A 390 7.63 -21.28 -0.69
C GLU A 390 8.95 -20.53 -0.92
N VAL A 391 9.60 -20.81 -2.06
CA VAL A 391 10.80 -20.09 -2.50
C VAL A 391 10.53 -18.58 -2.64
N ILE A 392 9.33 -18.20 -3.07
CA ILE A 392 8.94 -16.80 -3.24
C ILE A 392 8.76 -16.13 -1.87
N TYR A 393 8.12 -16.79 -0.91
CA TYR A 393 7.93 -16.25 0.44
C TYR A 393 9.26 -16.09 1.18
N GLU A 394 10.16 -17.06 1.04
CA GLU A 394 11.49 -16.95 1.60
C GLU A 394 12.30 -15.82 0.94
N ALA A 395 12.21 -15.69 -0.39
CA ALA A 395 12.83 -14.55 -1.10
C ALA A 395 12.24 -13.21 -0.67
N MET A 396 10.92 -13.10 -0.46
CA MET A 396 10.27 -11.90 0.09
C MET A 396 10.87 -11.55 1.45
N ARG A 397 10.97 -12.53 2.36
CA ARG A 397 11.54 -12.36 3.71
C ARG A 397 12.96 -11.84 3.64
N GLN A 398 13.83 -12.44 2.82
CA GLN A 398 15.23 -12.06 2.70
C GLN A 398 15.41 -10.70 2.02
N VAL A 399 14.67 -10.42 0.94
CA VAL A 399 14.72 -9.12 0.25
C VAL A 399 14.26 -8.01 1.19
N LEU A 400 13.14 -8.16 1.89
CA LEU A 400 12.64 -7.15 2.83
C LEU A 400 13.59 -6.95 4.02
N ALA A 401 14.11 -8.04 4.59
CA ALA A 401 15.12 -7.97 5.65
C ALA A 401 16.38 -7.24 5.17
N ALA A 402 16.89 -7.57 3.98
CA ALA A 402 18.07 -6.92 3.41
C ALA A 402 17.82 -5.43 3.10
N ARG A 403 16.65 -5.06 2.57
CA ARG A 403 16.28 -3.65 2.39
C ARG A 403 16.26 -2.89 3.71
N ALA A 404 15.76 -3.50 4.77
CA ALA A 404 15.76 -2.92 6.12
C ALA A 404 17.19 -2.79 6.67
N ILE A 405 17.99 -3.85 6.58
CA ILE A 405 19.40 -3.89 7.04
C ILE A 405 20.25 -2.85 6.31
N HIS A 406 20.03 -2.67 5.00
CA HIS A 406 20.79 -1.75 4.15
C HIS A 406 20.14 -0.36 4.01
N ASN A 407 19.05 -0.08 4.73
CA ASN A 407 18.32 1.19 4.68
C ASN A 407 17.96 1.63 3.24
N ILE A 408 17.55 0.67 2.41
CA ILE A 408 17.18 0.91 1.01
C ILE A 408 15.70 1.32 0.97
N PHE A 409 15.45 2.62 1.08
CA PHE A 409 14.10 3.19 1.01
C PHE A 409 13.68 3.55 -0.41
N ARG A 410 14.63 3.74 -1.32
CA ARG A 410 14.32 4.06 -2.72
C ARG A 410 13.66 2.84 -3.37
N MET A 411 12.48 3.06 -3.92
CA MET A 411 11.74 2.10 -4.71
C MET A 411 11.47 2.74 -6.07
N THR A 412 11.74 2.00 -7.13
CA THR A 412 11.51 2.51 -8.49
C THR A 412 10.16 1.98 -8.97
N GLU A 413 9.23 2.90 -9.20
CA GLU A 413 7.93 2.58 -9.78
C GLU A 413 8.07 2.17 -11.25
N SER A 414 7.24 1.23 -11.68
CA SER A 414 7.17 0.71 -13.06
C SER A 414 5.75 0.26 -13.36
N HIS A 415 5.35 0.36 -14.62
CA HIS A 415 4.13 -0.27 -15.12
C HIS A 415 4.47 -1.72 -15.49
N LEU A 416 3.94 -2.69 -14.75
CA LEU A 416 3.99 -4.11 -15.10
C LEU A 416 2.86 -4.41 -16.08
N MET A 417 3.22 -4.60 -17.34
CA MET A 417 2.32 -5.03 -18.41
C MET A 417 2.36 -6.55 -18.52
N VAL A 418 1.23 -7.19 -18.21
CA VAL A 418 0.98 -8.63 -18.36
C VAL A 418 0.27 -8.84 -19.69
N THR A 419 0.87 -9.64 -20.56
CA THR A 419 0.31 -10.04 -21.86
C THR A 419 0.18 -11.56 -21.95
N SER A 420 -0.43 -12.08 -23.01
CA SER A 420 -0.46 -13.52 -23.26
C SER A 420 0.91 -14.12 -23.63
N GLN A 421 1.97 -13.32 -23.77
CA GLN A 421 3.29 -13.78 -24.19
C GLN A 421 4.42 -13.33 -23.26
N THR A 422 4.29 -12.16 -22.63
CA THR A 422 5.37 -11.52 -21.86
C THR A 422 4.87 -10.77 -20.62
N LEU A 423 5.76 -10.66 -19.63
CA LEU A 423 5.69 -9.70 -18.54
C LEU A 423 6.72 -8.60 -18.78
N ARG A 424 6.26 -7.36 -19.01
CA ARG A 424 7.15 -6.22 -19.28
C ARG A 424 7.06 -5.19 -18.17
N LEU A 425 8.21 -4.74 -17.68
CA LEU A 425 8.32 -3.58 -16.80
C LEU A 425 8.63 -2.36 -17.64
N ILE A 426 7.74 -1.38 -17.61
CA ILE A 426 7.83 -0.16 -18.42
C ILE A 426 8.04 1.02 -17.48
N ASP A 427 9.01 1.86 -17.82
CA ASP A 427 9.22 3.13 -17.14
C ASP A 427 8.05 4.08 -17.41
N PRO A 428 7.34 4.58 -16.39
CA PRO A 428 6.15 5.40 -16.60
C PRO A 428 6.43 6.75 -17.26
N GLN A 429 7.65 7.28 -17.11
CA GLN A 429 8.03 8.59 -17.66
C GLN A 429 8.53 8.49 -19.10
N THR A 430 9.38 7.50 -19.39
CA THR A 430 10.04 7.36 -20.70
C THR A 430 9.34 6.38 -21.63
N GLN A 431 8.40 5.56 -21.11
CA GLN A 431 7.76 4.45 -21.83
C GLN A 431 8.74 3.39 -22.34
N VAL A 432 9.98 3.38 -21.85
CA VAL A 432 11.00 2.40 -22.20
C VAL A 432 10.80 1.13 -21.35
N SER A 433 10.88 -0.04 -21.98
CA SER A 433 10.87 -1.32 -21.27
C SER A 433 12.21 -1.52 -20.54
N ARG A 434 12.16 -1.60 -19.21
CA ARG A 434 13.31 -1.84 -18.33
C ARG A 434 13.68 -3.31 -18.20
N ALA A 435 12.70 -4.19 -18.28
CA ALA A 435 12.87 -5.64 -18.30
C ALA A 435 11.68 -6.30 -19.00
N SER A 436 11.94 -7.44 -19.65
CA SER A 436 10.93 -8.25 -20.33
C SER A 436 11.20 -9.71 -20.01
N PHE A 437 10.17 -10.43 -19.56
CA PHE A 437 10.22 -11.85 -19.25
C PHE A 437 9.21 -12.57 -20.13
N GLU A 438 9.61 -13.64 -20.80
CA GLU A 438 8.67 -14.48 -21.54
C GLU A 438 7.76 -15.20 -20.54
N LEU A 439 6.45 -15.21 -20.77
CA LEU A 439 5.50 -15.82 -19.85
C LEU A 439 5.75 -17.33 -19.62
N PRO A 440 6.18 -18.12 -20.63
CA PRO A 440 6.63 -19.50 -20.42
C PRO A 440 7.85 -19.66 -19.49
N SER A 441 8.70 -18.63 -19.39
CA SER A 441 9.89 -18.64 -18.52
C SER A 441 9.55 -18.38 -17.05
N VAL A 442 8.36 -17.84 -16.77
CA VAL A 442 7.87 -17.61 -15.41
C VAL A 442 7.33 -18.94 -14.88
N THR A 443 8.04 -19.59 -13.98
CA THR A 443 7.70 -20.96 -13.55
C THR A 443 6.78 -20.98 -12.33
N GLN A 444 6.98 -20.06 -11.38
CA GLN A 444 6.13 -19.88 -10.20
C GLN A 444 5.76 -18.41 -10.01
N PHE A 445 4.61 -18.14 -9.41
CA PHE A 445 4.18 -16.80 -9.01
C PHE A 445 3.26 -16.89 -7.80
N ALA A 446 3.38 -15.95 -6.86
CA ALA A 446 2.60 -15.94 -5.64
C ALA A 446 2.42 -14.52 -5.09
N ALA A 447 1.26 -14.28 -4.48
CA ALA A 447 1.00 -13.09 -3.67
C ALA A 447 1.16 -13.45 -2.19
N HIS A 448 1.60 -12.51 -1.37
CA HIS A 448 1.76 -12.76 0.06
C HIS A 448 0.40 -12.80 0.78
N GLN A 449 0.22 -13.76 1.68
CA GLN A 449 -1.07 -14.03 2.35
C GLN A 449 -1.53 -12.87 3.25
N GLU A 450 -0.62 -12.32 4.07
CA GLU A 450 -0.95 -11.22 4.98
C GLU A 450 -0.81 -9.84 4.32
N ASN A 451 0.32 -9.58 3.65
CA ASN A 451 0.54 -8.35 2.91
C ASN A 451 0.07 -8.47 1.47
N LYS A 452 -1.21 -8.16 1.24
CA LYS A 452 -1.85 -8.20 -0.08
C LYS A 452 -1.15 -7.40 -1.18
N ARG A 453 -0.24 -6.49 -0.86
CA ARG A 453 0.51 -5.71 -1.87
C ARG A 453 1.78 -6.40 -2.35
N LEU A 454 2.28 -7.40 -1.63
CA LEU A 454 3.50 -8.11 -2.03
C LEU A 454 3.17 -9.21 -3.02
N VAL A 455 3.92 -9.23 -4.12
CA VAL A 455 3.84 -10.25 -5.16
C VAL A 455 5.23 -10.59 -5.64
N GLY A 456 5.46 -11.85 -6.01
CA GLY A 456 6.72 -12.26 -6.61
C GLY A 456 6.53 -13.40 -7.58
N PHE A 457 7.52 -13.57 -8.44
CA PHE A 457 7.54 -14.67 -9.40
C PHE A 457 8.97 -15.15 -9.67
N VAL A 458 9.09 -16.43 -10.01
CA VAL A 458 10.35 -17.11 -10.35
C VAL A 458 10.46 -17.16 -11.86
N VAL A 459 11.60 -16.73 -12.38
CA VAL A 459 11.94 -16.77 -13.80
C VAL A 459 13.09 -17.74 -14.01
N ARG A 460 12.93 -18.61 -15.01
CA ARG A 460 13.96 -19.50 -15.50
C ARG A 460 14.63 -18.89 -16.73
N VAL A 461 15.92 -18.58 -16.62
CA VAL A 461 16.72 -18.02 -17.72
C VAL A 461 17.76 -19.05 -18.17
N PRO A 462 17.80 -19.40 -19.48
CA PRO A 462 18.85 -20.25 -20.02
C PRO A 462 20.21 -19.54 -19.97
N GLU A 463 21.24 -20.16 -19.40
CA GLU A 463 22.61 -19.63 -19.43
C GLU A 463 23.37 -20.11 -20.68
N SER A 464 24.26 -19.26 -21.20
CA SER A 464 25.13 -19.57 -22.36
C SER A 464 26.06 -20.77 -22.16
N THR A 465 26.27 -21.18 -20.91
CA THR A 465 27.09 -22.33 -20.47
C THR A 465 26.33 -23.66 -20.47
N GLY A 466 25.05 -23.66 -20.83
CA GLY A 466 24.21 -24.87 -20.86
C GLY A 466 23.54 -25.22 -19.53
N GLY A 467 23.64 -24.34 -18.52
CA GLY A 467 22.88 -24.42 -17.27
C GLY A 467 21.59 -23.60 -17.34
N GLU A 468 20.64 -23.89 -16.44
CA GLU A 468 19.46 -23.04 -16.22
C GLU A 468 19.68 -22.25 -14.93
N SER A 469 19.48 -20.93 -14.99
CA SER A 469 19.50 -20.07 -13.80
C SER A 469 18.07 -19.73 -13.39
N LEU A 470 17.79 -19.81 -12.09
CA LEU A 470 16.49 -19.45 -11.52
C LEU A 470 16.66 -18.18 -10.69
N SER A 471 15.84 -17.18 -10.96
CA SER A 471 15.83 -15.92 -10.21
C SER A 471 14.41 -15.58 -9.79
N THR A 472 14.24 -15.19 -8.54
CA THR A 472 12.98 -14.69 -8.00
C THR A 472 12.97 -13.18 -8.00
N TYR A 473 11.88 -12.58 -8.44
CA TYR A 473 11.68 -11.13 -8.48
C TYR A 473 10.52 -10.74 -7.56
N ILE A 474 10.76 -9.79 -6.66
CA ILE A 474 9.80 -9.36 -5.65
C ILE A 474 9.38 -7.91 -5.90
N PHE A 475 8.07 -7.67 -5.82
CA PHE A 475 7.45 -6.37 -6.07
C PHE A 475 6.43 -6.01 -4.99
N GLU A 476 6.25 -4.71 -4.79
CA GLU A 476 5.10 -4.14 -4.11
C GLU A 476 4.14 -3.55 -5.15
N SER A 477 2.87 -3.94 -5.13
CA SER A 477 1.84 -3.43 -6.01
C SER A 477 0.96 -2.38 -5.32
N ASN A 478 0.44 -1.42 -6.09
CA ASN A 478 -0.63 -0.53 -5.62
C ASN A 478 -1.99 -1.24 -5.51
N SER A 479 -2.17 -2.38 -6.20
CA SER A 479 -3.35 -3.25 -6.14
C SER A 479 -3.07 -4.52 -5.33
N GLU A 480 -4.09 -5.33 -5.07
CA GLU A 480 -3.90 -6.68 -4.52
C GLU A 480 -3.06 -7.53 -5.48
N GLY A 481 -1.99 -8.15 -4.98
CA GLY A 481 -1.06 -8.99 -5.72
C GLY A 481 -1.73 -10.23 -6.32
N GLU A 482 -2.83 -10.70 -5.70
CA GLU A 482 -3.67 -11.78 -6.24
C GLU A 482 -4.23 -11.44 -7.63
N LYS A 483 -4.51 -10.16 -7.92
CA LYS A 483 -4.95 -9.72 -9.25
C LYS A 483 -3.86 -9.89 -10.30
N ILE A 484 -2.60 -9.65 -9.92
CA ILE A 484 -1.44 -9.86 -10.80
C ILE A 484 -1.23 -11.36 -11.03
N CYS A 485 -1.31 -12.18 -9.98
CA CYS A 485 -1.23 -13.64 -10.10
C CYS A 485 -2.34 -14.20 -11.01
N TYR A 486 -3.57 -13.70 -10.88
CA TYR A 486 -4.66 -14.07 -11.76
C TYR A 486 -4.36 -13.70 -13.22
N ALA A 487 -3.87 -12.49 -13.49
CA ALA A 487 -3.51 -12.07 -14.84
C ALA A 487 -2.41 -12.94 -15.46
N ILE A 488 -1.37 -13.29 -14.67
CA ILE A 488 -0.30 -14.18 -15.11
C ILE A 488 -0.86 -15.58 -15.41
N ASN A 489 -1.70 -16.12 -14.53
CA ASN A 489 -2.33 -17.42 -14.72
C ASN A 489 -3.19 -17.45 -15.98
N LEU A 490 -4.03 -16.42 -16.17
CA LEU A 490 -4.86 -16.29 -17.35
C LEU A 490 -4.03 -16.21 -18.63
N GLY A 491 -2.91 -15.46 -18.62
CA GLY A 491 -2.00 -15.42 -19.75
C GLY A 491 -1.43 -16.80 -20.10
N LYS A 492 -1.10 -17.62 -19.08
CA LYS A 492 -0.64 -19.00 -19.29
C LYS A 492 -1.74 -19.91 -19.83
N GLU A 493 -2.97 -19.82 -19.29
CA GLU A 493 -4.12 -20.58 -19.80
C GLU A 493 -4.39 -20.24 -21.27
N ILE A 494 -4.30 -18.96 -21.65
CA ILE A 494 -4.41 -18.53 -23.05
C ILE A 494 -3.36 -19.20 -23.91
N ILE A 495 -2.09 -19.26 -23.50
CA ILE A 495 -1.01 -19.95 -24.24
C ILE A 495 -1.34 -21.44 -24.44
N GLU A 496 -1.85 -22.10 -23.40
CA GLU A 496 -2.18 -23.54 -23.45
C GLU A 496 -3.31 -23.83 -24.43
N VAL A 497 -4.38 -23.04 -24.40
CA VAL A 497 -5.57 -23.24 -25.25
C VAL A 497 -5.48 -22.55 -26.61
N GLN A 498 -4.47 -21.71 -26.87
CA GLN A 498 -4.32 -20.97 -28.13
C GLN A 498 -4.32 -21.88 -29.38
N LYS A 499 -3.94 -23.15 -29.22
CA LYS A 499 -3.91 -24.16 -30.29
C LYS A 499 -5.27 -24.77 -30.60
N ASP A 500 -6.27 -24.56 -29.74
CA ASP A 500 -7.63 -25.07 -29.89
C ASP A 500 -8.64 -23.88 -29.88
N PRO A 501 -9.21 -23.52 -31.05
CA PRO A 501 -10.11 -22.38 -31.16
C PRO A 501 -11.41 -22.53 -30.36
N GLU A 502 -11.89 -23.76 -30.11
CA GLU A 502 -13.11 -23.98 -29.31
C GLU A 502 -12.82 -23.80 -27.82
N ALA A 503 -11.70 -24.33 -27.33
CA ALA A 503 -11.25 -24.15 -25.95
C ALA A 503 -10.90 -22.69 -25.66
N LEU A 504 -10.27 -21.99 -26.60
CA LEU A 504 -9.98 -20.56 -26.48
C LEU A 504 -11.27 -19.73 -26.41
N ALA A 505 -12.26 -20.02 -27.24
CA ALA A 505 -13.55 -19.33 -27.20
C ALA A 505 -14.30 -19.56 -25.88
N GLN A 506 -14.27 -20.78 -25.33
CA GLN A 506 -14.86 -21.08 -24.02
C GLN A 506 -14.15 -20.35 -22.88
N LEU A 507 -12.82 -20.26 -22.92
CA LEU A 507 -12.04 -19.49 -21.95
C LEU A 507 -12.37 -18.00 -22.05
N MET A 508 -12.48 -17.45 -23.25
CA MET A 508 -12.85 -16.03 -23.43
C MET A 508 -14.26 -15.70 -22.96
N LEU A 509 -15.20 -16.65 -23.05
CA LEU A 509 -16.58 -16.51 -22.57
C LEU A 509 -16.70 -16.53 -21.03
N SER A 510 -15.75 -17.13 -20.32
CA SER A 510 -15.77 -17.23 -18.85
C SER A 510 -15.12 -16.05 -18.14
N ILE A 511 -14.48 -15.14 -18.88
CA ILE A 511 -13.73 -14.00 -18.33
C ILE A 511 -14.62 -12.75 -18.28
N PRO A 512 -14.65 -12.00 -17.16
CA PRO A 512 -15.32 -10.72 -17.08
C PRO A 512 -14.54 -9.66 -17.88
N LEU A 513 -15.06 -9.31 -19.07
CA LEU A 513 -14.50 -8.31 -19.97
C LEU A 513 -15.10 -6.92 -19.72
N THR A 514 -14.32 -5.86 -19.99
CA THR A 514 -14.81 -4.49 -20.16
C THR A 514 -15.65 -4.35 -21.45
N ASN A 515 -16.48 -3.29 -21.54
CA ASN A 515 -17.38 -3.03 -22.69
C ASN A 515 -16.66 -2.90 -24.07
N ASP A 516 -15.35 -2.71 -24.08
CA ASP A 516 -14.50 -2.63 -25.27
C ASP A 516 -13.78 -3.96 -25.61
N GLY A 517 -14.00 -5.03 -24.83
CA GLY A 517 -13.48 -6.38 -25.09
C GLY A 517 -11.96 -6.53 -24.95
N LYS A 518 -11.26 -5.50 -24.45
CA LYS A 518 -9.79 -5.43 -24.41
C LYS A 518 -9.18 -5.70 -23.03
N TYR A 519 -9.94 -5.54 -21.95
CA TYR A 519 -9.42 -5.61 -20.59
C TYR A 519 -10.26 -6.55 -19.72
N VAL A 520 -9.61 -7.18 -18.74
CA VAL A 520 -10.29 -7.95 -17.69
C VAL A 520 -10.53 -7.05 -16.49
N LEU A 521 -11.79 -6.92 -16.08
CA LEU A 521 -12.19 -6.09 -14.95
C LEU A 521 -12.05 -6.91 -13.66
N LEU A 522 -10.91 -6.80 -12.99
CA LEU A 522 -10.73 -7.39 -11.66
C LEU A 522 -11.31 -6.44 -10.60
N ASN A 523 -12.64 -6.51 -10.48
CA ASN A 523 -13.57 -5.86 -9.54
C ASN A 523 -13.85 -4.36 -9.74
N ASP A 524 -15.00 -4.08 -10.35
CA ASP A 524 -16.07 -3.26 -9.76
C ASP A 524 -17.37 -4.07 -9.87
N GLN A 525 -17.95 -4.48 -8.73
CA GLN A 525 -19.37 -4.80 -8.68
C GLN A 525 -20.13 -3.47 -8.55
N PRO A 526 -20.99 -3.09 -9.50
CA PRO A 526 -22.17 -2.31 -9.20
C PRO A 526 -23.34 -3.28 -9.00
N ASP A 527 -23.92 -3.26 -7.80
CA ASP A 527 -25.35 -3.54 -7.67
C ASP A 527 -26.07 -2.60 -8.65
N ASP A 528 -26.75 -3.12 -9.67
CA ASP A 528 -28.21 -3.20 -9.59
C ASP A 528 -28.90 -3.65 -10.89
N SER A 529 -29.98 -4.37 -10.63
CA SER A 529 -31.18 -4.55 -11.45
C SER A 529 -31.64 -3.26 -12.15
N ASP A 530 -31.64 -3.25 -13.49
CA ASP A 530 -32.83 -3.12 -14.35
C ASP A 530 -32.56 -2.41 -15.70
N GLY A 531 -32.77 -3.16 -16.79
CA GLY A 531 -33.94 -2.90 -17.64
C GLY A 531 -34.00 -1.65 -18.53
N ASN A 532 -33.29 -1.73 -19.66
CA ASN A 532 -33.74 -1.41 -21.03
C ASN A 532 -33.60 0.02 -21.64
N PRO A 533 -33.51 0.09 -22.98
CA PRO A 533 -32.83 1.16 -23.73
C PRO A 533 -33.79 2.19 -24.32
N SER A 534 -33.27 3.40 -24.56
CA SER A 534 -33.82 4.25 -25.62
C SER A 534 -32.71 4.99 -26.36
N GLU A 535 -32.59 4.65 -27.65
CA GLU A 535 -31.98 5.48 -28.67
C GLU A 535 -32.80 6.78 -28.82
N ASN A 536 -32.16 7.96 -28.81
CA ASN A 536 -32.00 8.80 -30.01
C ASN A 536 -31.36 10.17 -29.71
N ARG A 537 -30.44 10.54 -30.62
CA ARG A 537 -30.15 11.89 -31.15
C ARG A 537 -29.76 13.03 -30.18
N GLY A 538 -28.47 13.38 -30.24
CA GLY A 538 -28.02 14.46 -31.13
C GLY A 538 -27.71 15.83 -30.51
N ALA A 539 -26.63 16.40 -31.04
CA ALA A 539 -26.18 17.79 -31.04
C ALA A 539 -25.28 18.27 -29.87
N GLU A 540 -23.98 18.40 -30.22
CA GLU A 540 -23.17 19.62 -30.15
C GLU A 540 -23.56 20.70 -29.12
N SER A 541 -22.60 21.07 -28.26
CA SER A 541 -22.03 22.42 -28.31
C SER A 541 -20.80 22.53 -27.43
N GLU A 542 -19.75 23.11 -28.00
CA GLU A 542 -18.66 23.78 -27.28
C GLU A 542 -19.21 24.89 -26.36
N ALA A 543 -18.59 25.04 -25.19
CA ALA A 543 -18.32 26.29 -24.49
C ALA A 543 -17.29 26.04 -23.37
#